data_AF-A0A1R1MLF1-F1
#
_entry.id   AF-A0A1R1MLF1-F1
#
_cell.length_a   1.000
_cell.length_b   1.000
_cell.length_c   1.000
_cell.angle_alpha   90.00
_cell.angle_beta   90.00
_cell.angle_gamma   90.00
#
_symmetry.space_group_name_H-M   'P 1'
#
loop_
_entity.id
_entity.type
_entity.pdbx_description
1 polymer ?
#
loop_
_entity_poly.entity_id
_entity_poly.type
_entity_poly.pdbx_seq_one_letter_code
_entity_poly.pdbx_strand_id
1 'polypeptide(L)'
;MDPGGGSSVITEGLILAVLLLFSALFSASETAFFSLNRLRLERLALAGDKTAKEIYNFLQNPAELIATILIGNEMVNIAISSTAALLFMDLFGERGSIYAVPSTVIALLLFGEVTPKTFAVKYSEKYAFFVVRFIKLVSFVLTPIRAVLITFVSLILKPFSIELFSEQKVISDEEFMILVEEGAKEGVIAKEEKDLIDRTLDLDESDVKEIMVPKHEVFALPADMKVKDALNEIKKRRFSRIPVYGKDLDDIKGILYTRKIIPIQLKDEDFERPVVEFTDKPFFVPEFKEIDDLLEEMQRKKKHLAIVVDEYGNTAGIVTLDDILSSLIGEIPDERQTEEKDFEKIENKKYRVNPSVSIEDFKDFFGIDEITEEEKDVDTVGGLVMRLLDRIPKKGDSVEWNGLRLKVERMEGNRIKSIIVERE
;
A
#
# COMPACT_ATOMS: atom_id res chain seq x y z
N MET A 1 44.62 24.03 59.22
CA MET A 1 44.63 22.81 58.39
C MET A 1 43.78 21.80 59.14
N ASP A 2 42.51 21.73 58.78
CA ASP A 2 41.60 20.76 59.37
C ASP A 2 41.92 19.38 58.79
N PRO A 3 42.22 18.35 59.60
CA PRO A 3 42.52 17.01 59.11
C PRO A 3 41.34 16.31 58.42
N GLY A 4 40.12 16.90 58.48
CA GLY A 4 38.90 16.35 57.91
C GLY A 4 38.64 16.69 56.43
N GLY A 5 39.17 17.80 55.91
CA GLY A 5 38.81 18.32 54.57
C GLY A 5 39.35 17.49 53.39
N GLY A 6 40.43 16.74 53.57
CA GLY A 6 40.95 15.86 52.52
C GLY A 6 40.06 14.63 52.27
N SER A 7 39.36 14.16 53.31
CA SER A 7 38.48 13.00 53.23
C SER A 7 37.11 13.33 52.63
N SER A 8 36.60 14.56 52.84
CA SER A 8 35.33 15.02 52.24
C SER A 8 35.47 15.18 50.72
N VAL A 9 36.53 15.84 50.26
CA VAL A 9 36.80 16.08 48.82
C VAL A 9 36.92 14.77 48.03
N ILE A 10 37.63 13.76 48.56
CA ILE A 10 37.76 12.46 47.88
C ILE A 10 36.40 11.76 47.80
N THR A 11 35.61 11.84 48.88
CA THR A 11 34.28 11.22 48.94
C THR A 11 33.33 11.89 47.95
N GLU A 12 33.29 13.21 47.90
CA GLU A 12 32.48 13.99 46.97
C GLU A 12 32.90 13.76 45.52
N GLY A 13 34.20 13.69 45.23
CA GLY A 13 34.70 13.34 43.91
C GLY A 13 34.27 11.94 43.46
N LEU A 14 34.28 10.96 44.37
CA LEU A 14 33.80 9.61 44.09
C LEU A 14 32.28 9.58 43.83
N ILE A 15 31.50 10.30 44.64
CA ILE A 15 30.05 10.45 44.46
C ILE A 15 29.76 11.08 43.10
N LEU A 16 30.48 12.15 42.73
CA LEU A 16 30.31 12.83 41.45
C LEU A 16 30.62 11.91 40.27
N ALA A 17 31.69 11.10 40.36
CA ALA A 17 32.01 10.12 39.34
C ALA A 17 30.90 9.05 39.18
N VAL A 18 30.35 8.55 40.29
CA VAL A 18 29.23 7.59 40.26
C VAL A 18 27.98 8.24 39.67
N LEU A 19 27.66 9.48 40.04
CA LEU A 19 26.52 10.19 39.49
C LEU A 19 26.68 10.45 37.99
N LEU A 20 27.87 10.83 37.50
CA LEU A 20 28.14 10.99 36.06
C LEU A 20 27.92 9.68 35.30
N LEU A 21 28.29 8.53 35.89
CA LEU A 21 27.99 7.22 35.30
C LEU A 21 26.48 6.96 35.21
N PHE A 22 25.70 7.34 36.23
CA PHE A 22 24.24 7.23 36.16
C PHE A 22 23.63 8.17 35.11
N SER A 23 24.11 9.40 35.02
CA SER A 23 23.69 10.37 33.99
C SER A 23 23.96 9.79 32.59
N ALA A 24 25.18 9.27 32.37
CA ALA A 24 25.54 8.56 31.15
C ALA A 24 24.61 7.37 30.86
N LEU A 25 24.29 6.58 31.90
CA LEU A 25 23.44 5.39 31.78
C LEU A 25 22.02 5.76 31.32
N PHE A 26 21.40 6.77 31.93
CA PHE A 26 20.07 7.27 31.54
C PHE A 26 20.07 7.88 30.15
N SER A 27 21.00 8.79 29.89
CA SER A 27 21.14 9.50 28.63
C SER A 27 21.35 8.57 27.44
N ALA A 28 22.24 7.57 27.57
CA ALA A 28 22.41 6.53 26.56
C ALA A 28 21.21 5.58 26.45
N SER A 29 20.45 5.37 27.54
CA SER A 29 19.24 4.53 27.46
C SER A 29 18.17 5.16 26.59
N GLU A 30 17.94 6.47 26.71
CA GLU A 30 17.00 7.19 25.84
C GLU A 30 17.34 6.93 24.37
N THR A 31 18.56 7.28 23.96
CA THR A 31 19.00 7.13 22.58
C THR A 31 19.01 5.67 22.11
N ALA A 32 19.44 4.73 22.96
CA ALA A 32 19.46 3.31 22.61
C ALA A 32 18.06 2.78 22.33
N PHE A 33 17.09 2.97 23.24
CA PHE A 33 15.73 2.44 23.10
C PHE A 33 15.02 3.00 21.85
N PHE A 34 15.17 4.29 21.57
CA PHE A 34 14.55 4.93 20.41
C PHE A 34 15.27 4.69 19.09
N SER A 35 16.48 4.12 19.11
CA SER A 35 17.19 3.70 17.90
C SER A 35 16.98 2.21 17.53
N LEU A 36 16.10 1.49 18.26
CA LEU A 36 15.84 0.06 18.00
C LEU A 36 14.83 -0.15 16.89
N ASN A 37 15.04 -1.21 16.10
CA ASN A 37 14.03 -1.70 15.17
C ASN A 37 12.93 -2.46 15.93
N ARG A 38 11.72 -1.89 15.99
CA ARG A 38 10.58 -2.45 16.72
C ARG A 38 10.13 -3.82 16.18
N LEU A 39 10.08 -3.99 14.86
CA LEU A 39 9.69 -5.25 14.20
C LEU A 39 10.65 -6.38 14.56
N ARG A 40 11.95 -6.09 14.62
CA ARG A 40 12.96 -7.07 15.04
C ARG A 40 12.75 -7.52 16.48
N LEU A 41 12.48 -6.59 17.40
CA LEU A 41 12.21 -6.90 18.81
C LEU A 41 10.94 -7.73 18.99
N GLU A 42 9.89 -7.41 18.24
CA GLU A 42 8.64 -8.16 18.24
C GLU A 42 8.86 -9.61 17.78
N ARG A 43 9.60 -9.82 16.68
CA ARG A 43 9.96 -11.17 16.21
C ARG A 43 10.74 -11.95 17.25
N LEU A 44 11.70 -11.33 17.93
CA LEU A 44 12.47 -11.96 19.02
C LEU A 44 11.59 -12.29 20.23
N ALA A 45 10.65 -11.41 20.58
CA ALA A 45 9.70 -11.63 21.67
C ALA A 45 8.75 -12.81 21.37
N LEU A 46 8.26 -12.90 20.13
CA LEU A 46 7.45 -14.03 19.65
C LEU A 46 8.25 -15.34 19.60
N ALA A 47 9.54 -15.28 19.28
CA ALA A 47 10.46 -16.41 19.34
C ALA A 47 10.84 -16.84 20.78
N GLY A 48 10.33 -16.15 21.80
CA GLY A 48 10.48 -16.51 23.21
C GLY A 48 11.59 -15.78 23.97
N ASP A 49 12.25 -14.78 23.37
CA ASP A 49 13.23 -13.95 24.07
C ASP A 49 12.54 -13.02 25.08
N LYS A 50 12.75 -13.31 26.37
CA LYS A 50 12.16 -12.56 27.48
C LYS A 50 12.67 -11.12 27.56
N THR A 51 13.94 -10.88 27.21
CA THR A 51 14.55 -9.55 27.26
C THR A 51 13.99 -8.69 26.14
N ALA A 52 13.90 -9.24 24.92
CA ALA A 52 13.27 -8.57 23.79
C ALA A 52 11.81 -8.23 24.09
N LYS A 53 11.07 -9.14 24.73
CA LYS A 53 9.69 -8.90 25.17
C LYS A 53 9.58 -7.75 26.17
N GLU A 54 10.48 -7.65 27.15
CA GLU A 54 10.49 -6.54 28.11
C GLU A 54 10.76 -5.20 27.42
N ILE A 55 11.77 -5.13 26.54
CA ILE A 55 12.08 -3.91 25.77
C ILE A 55 10.89 -3.53 24.88
N TYR A 56 10.30 -4.49 24.19
CA TYR A 56 9.13 -4.27 23.33
C TYR A 56 7.95 -3.69 24.13
N ASN A 57 7.65 -4.21 25.32
CA ASN A 57 6.61 -3.66 26.19
C ASN A 57 6.88 -2.21 26.62
N PHE A 58 8.14 -1.86 26.90
CA PHE A 58 8.51 -0.46 27.18
C PHE A 58 8.29 0.45 25.97
N LEU A 59 8.59 -0.04 24.76
CA LEU A 59 8.40 0.72 23.52
C LEU A 59 6.94 0.85 23.10
N GLN A 60 6.05 -0.04 23.55
CA GLN A 60 4.60 0.10 23.38
C GLN A 60 4.02 1.25 24.23
N ASN A 61 4.70 1.64 25.31
CA ASN A 61 4.31 2.77 26.16
C ASN A 61 5.42 3.84 26.16
N PRO A 62 5.72 4.46 25.01
CA PRO A 62 6.91 5.31 24.85
C PRO A 62 6.88 6.50 25.81
N ALA A 63 5.70 7.00 26.14
CA ALA A 63 5.54 8.09 27.10
C ALA A 63 5.99 7.73 28.52
N GLU A 64 5.61 6.54 29.01
CA GLU A 64 6.05 6.11 30.34
C GLU A 64 7.56 5.88 30.38
N LEU A 65 8.10 5.32 29.30
CA LEU A 65 9.54 5.12 29.14
C LEU A 65 10.29 6.46 29.12
N ILE A 66 9.87 7.42 28.29
CA ILE A 66 10.45 8.77 28.21
C ILE A 66 10.39 9.45 29.57
N ALA A 67 9.21 9.46 30.21
CA ALA A 67 9.05 10.08 31.51
C ALA A 67 9.99 9.44 32.55
N THR A 68 10.09 8.11 32.57
CA THR A 68 10.98 7.39 33.50
C THR A 68 12.45 7.78 33.30
N ILE A 69 12.93 7.73 32.05
CA ILE A 69 14.33 8.02 31.74
C ILE A 69 14.65 9.49 32.00
N LEU A 70 13.77 10.40 31.58
CA LEU A 70 13.95 11.84 31.74
C LEU A 70 13.96 12.24 33.21
N ILE A 71 12.98 11.78 34.02
CA ILE A 71 12.94 12.08 35.45
C ILE A 71 14.21 11.55 36.14
N GLY A 72 14.61 10.31 35.82
CA GLY A 72 15.83 9.71 36.37
C GLY A 72 17.08 10.52 36.02
N ASN A 73 17.21 10.91 34.75
CA ASN A 73 18.33 11.73 34.27
C ASN A 73 18.39 13.09 34.97
N GLU A 74 17.25 13.79 35.04
CA GLU A 74 17.18 15.12 35.66
C GLU A 74 17.48 15.07 37.16
N MET A 75 16.97 14.07 37.89
CA MET A 75 17.30 13.89 39.30
C MET A 75 18.81 13.70 39.52
N VAL A 76 19.45 12.90 38.67
CA VAL A 76 20.90 12.68 38.73
C VAL A 76 21.66 13.96 38.35
N ASN A 77 21.27 14.67 37.30
CA ASN A 77 21.93 15.91 36.87
C ASN A 77 21.84 17.04 37.91
N ILE A 78 20.70 17.15 38.60
CA ILE A 78 20.54 18.08 39.72
C ILE A 78 21.44 17.66 40.90
N ALA A 79 21.52 16.35 41.21
CA ALA A 79 22.42 15.85 42.25
C ALA A 79 23.90 16.11 41.91
N ILE A 80 24.29 15.96 40.63
CA ILE A 80 25.63 16.29 40.13
C ILE A 80 25.91 17.78 40.35
N SER A 81 25.00 18.65 39.90
CA SER A 81 25.14 20.10 40.06
C SER A 81 25.29 20.52 41.52
N SER A 82 24.47 19.93 42.42
CA SER A 82 24.53 20.21 43.85
C SER A 82 25.83 19.70 44.49
N THR A 83 26.26 18.48 44.16
CA THR A 83 27.48 17.87 44.71
C THR A 83 28.72 18.59 44.21
N ALA A 84 28.75 18.95 42.92
CA ALA A 84 29.84 19.72 42.33
C ALA A 84 29.95 21.11 42.97
N ALA A 85 28.83 21.79 43.24
CA ALA A 85 28.85 23.07 43.92
C ALA A 85 29.53 22.97 45.30
N LEU A 86 29.21 21.94 46.10
CA LEU A 86 29.85 21.69 47.40
C LEU A 86 31.35 21.39 47.25
N LEU A 87 31.70 20.47 46.35
CA LEU A 87 33.09 20.10 46.09
C LEU A 87 33.96 21.29 45.71
N PHE A 88 33.47 22.15 44.81
CA PHE A 88 34.22 23.33 44.40
C PHE A 88 34.26 24.40 45.49
N MET A 89 33.24 24.52 46.35
CA MET A 89 33.29 25.40 47.52
C MET A 89 34.32 24.91 48.55
N ASP A 90 34.42 23.62 48.79
CA ASP A 90 35.44 23.02 49.67
C ASP A 90 36.86 23.21 49.12
N LEU A 91 37.04 23.13 47.79
CA LEU A 91 38.33 23.28 47.13
C LEU A 91 38.80 24.73 46.96
N PHE A 92 37.89 25.65 46.64
CA PHE A 92 38.21 27.01 46.21
C PHE A 92 37.55 28.13 47.06
N GLY A 93 36.88 27.76 48.15
CA GLY A 93 36.16 28.69 49.03
C GLY A 93 34.93 29.32 48.37
N GLU A 94 34.52 30.52 48.81
CA GLU A 94 33.32 31.21 48.30
C GLU A 94 33.34 31.46 46.78
N ARG A 95 34.52 31.51 46.16
CA ARG A 95 34.68 31.66 44.70
C ARG A 95 34.51 30.34 43.92
N GLY A 96 34.43 29.21 44.61
CA GLY A 96 34.27 27.89 44.01
C GLY A 96 33.04 27.75 43.13
N SER A 97 31.93 28.42 43.50
CA SER A 97 30.68 28.41 42.71
C SER A 97 30.86 28.94 41.28
N ILE A 98 31.79 29.89 41.07
CA ILE A 98 32.10 30.46 39.75
C ILE A 98 32.72 29.40 38.83
N TYR A 99 33.55 28.52 39.37
CA TYR A 99 34.20 27.43 38.63
C TYR A 99 33.32 26.18 38.53
N ALA A 100 32.48 25.92 39.55
CA ALA A 100 31.63 24.74 39.63
C ALA A 100 30.70 24.61 38.43
N VAL A 101 29.98 25.68 38.08
CA VAL A 101 28.98 25.66 37.00
C VAL A 101 29.60 25.32 35.64
N PRO A 102 30.58 26.07 35.09
CA PRO A 102 31.14 25.76 33.79
C PRO A 102 31.85 24.40 33.76
N SER A 103 32.55 24.01 34.82
CA SER A 103 33.20 22.69 34.90
C SER A 103 32.18 21.55 34.90
N THR A 104 31.07 21.70 35.62
CA THR A 104 30.01 20.69 35.69
C THR A 104 29.27 20.57 34.37
N VAL A 105 28.96 21.68 33.69
CA VAL A 105 28.33 21.66 32.36
C VAL A 105 29.23 20.94 31.36
N ILE A 106 30.52 21.24 31.32
CA ILE A 106 31.46 20.56 30.43
C ILE A 106 31.53 19.06 30.76
N ALA A 107 31.62 18.69 32.04
CA ALA A 107 31.66 17.30 32.45
C ALA A 107 30.38 16.54 32.09
N LEU A 108 29.20 17.13 32.31
CA LEU A 108 27.91 16.56 31.92
C LEU A 108 27.80 16.39 30.41
N LEU A 109 28.13 17.42 29.63
CA LEU A 109 28.06 17.33 28.17
C LEU A 109 29.00 16.25 27.62
N LEU A 110 30.24 16.20 28.11
CA LEU A 110 31.20 15.22 27.62
C LEU A 110 30.88 13.81 28.09
N PHE A 111 30.69 13.62 29.41
CA PHE A 111 30.63 12.27 30.00
C PHE A 111 29.21 11.78 30.27
N GLY A 112 28.26 12.68 30.53
CA GLY A 112 26.86 12.34 30.80
C GLY A 112 25.98 12.33 29.56
N GLU A 113 26.29 13.13 28.53
CA GLU A 113 25.37 13.36 27.43
C GLU A 113 25.90 12.99 26.04
N VAL A 114 26.82 13.76 25.48
CA VAL A 114 27.23 13.62 24.06
C VAL A 114 27.93 12.29 23.81
N THR A 115 28.91 11.90 24.63
CA THR A 115 29.65 10.64 24.43
C THR A 115 28.76 9.41 24.62
N PRO A 116 27.97 9.29 25.71
CA PRO A 116 27.08 8.14 25.89
C PRO A 116 26.03 8.02 24.79
N LYS A 117 25.38 9.12 24.38
CA LYS A 117 24.39 9.11 23.30
C LYS A 117 25.01 8.67 21.97
N THR A 118 26.20 9.17 21.64
CA THR A 118 26.92 8.78 20.42
C THR A 118 27.24 7.27 20.40
N PHE A 119 27.64 6.71 21.54
CA PHE A 119 27.86 5.28 21.68
C PHE A 119 26.56 4.47 21.53
N ALA A 120 25.48 4.96 22.14
CA ALA A 120 24.17 4.33 22.14
C ALA A 120 23.55 4.21 20.74
N VAL A 121 23.77 5.18 19.85
CA VAL A 121 23.30 5.09 18.45
C VAL A 121 23.92 3.88 17.75
N LYS A 122 25.24 3.68 17.90
CA LYS A 122 25.96 2.61 17.18
C LYS A 122 25.71 1.22 17.76
N TYR A 123 25.48 1.13 19.07
CA TYR A 123 25.33 -0.15 19.78
C TYR A 123 23.99 -0.26 20.53
N SER A 124 22.94 0.30 19.94
CA SER A 124 21.61 0.45 20.55
C SER A 124 21.06 -0.86 21.10
N GLU A 125 21.07 -1.94 20.32
CA GLU A 125 20.54 -3.25 20.73
C GLU A 125 21.29 -3.84 21.93
N LYS A 126 22.63 -3.96 21.83
CA LYS A 126 23.44 -4.52 22.91
C LYS A 126 23.29 -3.71 24.20
N TYR A 127 23.24 -2.39 24.07
CA TYR A 127 23.08 -1.49 25.21
C TYR A 127 21.69 -1.60 25.84
N ALA A 128 20.62 -1.61 25.03
CA ALA A 128 19.25 -1.73 25.51
C ALA A 128 19.03 -3.06 26.25
N PHE A 129 19.54 -4.18 25.70
CA PHE A 129 19.48 -5.49 26.34
C PHE A 129 20.23 -5.54 27.67
N PHE A 130 21.34 -4.81 27.79
CA PHE A 130 22.08 -4.68 29.04
C PHE A 130 21.31 -3.86 30.08
N VAL A 131 20.77 -2.70 29.68
CA VAL A 131 20.24 -1.70 30.62
C VAL A 131 18.75 -1.89 30.96
N VAL A 132 17.99 -2.69 30.20
CA VAL A 132 16.53 -2.85 30.39
C VAL A 132 16.14 -3.23 31.81
N ARG A 133 16.92 -4.07 32.48
CA ARG A 133 16.65 -4.46 33.88
C ARG A 133 16.81 -3.29 34.85
N PHE A 134 17.80 -2.43 34.61
CA PHE A 134 18.00 -1.19 35.38
C PHE A 134 16.82 -0.23 35.15
N ILE A 135 16.43 -0.01 33.89
CA ILE A 135 15.28 0.84 33.56
C ILE A 135 13.99 0.30 34.17
N LYS A 136 13.80 -1.02 34.20
CA LYS A 136 12.65 -1.65 34.86
C LYS A 136 12.59 -1.37 36.35
N LEU A 137 13.72 -1.47 37.05
CA LEU A 137 13.82 -1.14 38.47
C LEU A 137 13.48 0.34 38.70
N VAL A 138 14.09 1.24 37.91
CA VAL A 138 13.84 2.68 38.01
C VAL A 138 12.39 3.01 37.71
N SER A 139 11.81 2.42 36.67
CA SER A 139 10.40 2.60 36.30
C SER A 139 9.46 2.22 37.43
N PHE A 140 9.73 1.11 38.12
CA PHE A 140 8.94 0.68 39.28
C PHE A 140 9.03 1.71 40.42
N VAL A 141 10.24 2.17 40.76
CA VAL A 141 10.45 3.16 41.84
C VAL A 141 9.84 4.53 41.50
N LEU A 142 9.92 4.97 40.24
CA LEU A 142 9.42 6.26 39.79
C LEU A 142 7.95 6.26 39.40
N THR A 143 7.27 5.10 39.40
CA THR A 143 5.83 5.00 39.08
C THR A 143 4.95 5.99 39.86
N PRO A 144 5.05 6.15 41.19
CA PRO A 144 4.21 7.11 41.92
C PRO A 144 4.48 8.56 41.50
N ILE A 145 5.75 8.93 41.27
CA ILE A 145 6.15 10.27 40.84
C ILE A 145 5.64 10.54 39.41
N ARG A 146 5.78 9.55 38.52
CA ARG A 146 5.29 9.58 37.15
C ARG A 146 3.78 9.77 37.11
N ALA A 147 3.02 9.07 37.94
CA ALA A 147 1.57 9.20 38.00
C ALA A 147 1.12 10.63 38.37
N VAL A 148 1.80 11.25 39.34
CA VAL A 148 1.54 12.65 39.72
C VAL A 148 1.84 13.60 38.56
N LEU A 149 2.98 13.43 37.89
CA LEU A 149 3.37 14.25 36.75
C LEU A 149 2.42 14.10 35.57
N ILE A 150 2.05 12.88 35.19
CA ILE A 150 1.09 12.63 34.10
C ILE A 150 -0.26 13.25 34.42
N THR A 151 -0.73 13.13 35.67
CA THR A 151 -1.98 13.78 36.11
C THR A 151 -1.90 15.29 35.94
N PHE A 152 -0.79 15.91 36.34
CA PHE A 152 -0.59 17.35 36.20
C PHE A 152 -0.52 17.80 34.73
N VAL A 153 0.22 17.07 33.88
CA VAL A 153 0.31 17.35 32.44
C VAL A 153 -1.07 17.19 31.78
N SER A 154 -1.83 16.15 32.14
CA SER A 154 -3.19 15.95 31.62
C SER A 154 -4.13 17.10 32.00
N LEU A 155 -3.99 17.67 33.20
CA LEU A 155 -4.76 18.83 33.64
C LEU A 155 -4.45 20.07 32.79
N ILE A 156 -3.17 20.26 32.43
CA ILE A 156 -2.72 21.38 31.60
C ILE A 156 -3.16 21.23 30.14
N LEU A 157 -3.17 20.00 29.62
CA LEU A 157 -3.48 19.71 28.22
C LEU A 157 -4.97 19.53 27.95
N LYS A 158 -5.79 19.23 28.97
CA LYS A 158 -7.25 19.09 28.86
C LYS A 158 -7.94 20.27 28.14
N PRO A 159 -7.57 21.54 28.35
CA PRO A 159 -8.16 22.67 27.63
C PRO A 159 -7.82 22.72 26.12
N PHE A 160 -6.79 21.99 25.68
CA PHE A 160 -6.32 21.99 24.29
C PHE A 160 -6.82 20.80 23.47
N SER A 161 -7.66 19.93 24.05
CA SER A 161 -8.14 18.69 23.42
C SER A 161 -7.02 17.78 22.88
N ILE A 162 -5.82 17.86 23.49
CA ILE A 162 -4.70 17.00 23.16
C ILE A 162 -4.83 15.74 24.01
N GLU A 163 -5.16 14.62 23.38
CA GLU A 163 -5.11 13.32 24.04
C GLU A 163 -3.66 12.94 24.31
N LEU A 164 -3.34 12.79 25.58
CA LEU A 164 -2.07 12.20 26.00
C LEU A 164 -2.14 10.71 25.70
N PHE A 165 -1.22 10.27 24.82
CA PHE A 165 -0.95 8.85 24.55
C PHE A 165 -2.08 8.19 23.75
N SER A 166 -2.28 8.66 22.52
CA SER A 166 -3.12 7.94 21.55
C SER A 166 -2.66 6.49 21.47
N GLU A 167 -3.63 5.57 21.50
CA GLU A 167 -3.41 4.16 21.16
C GLU A 167 -2.70 4.06 19.81
N GLN A 168 -1.99 2.95 19.59
CA GLN A 168 -1.29 2.68 18.33
C GLN A 168 -2.19 3.09 17.17
N LYS A 169 -1.73 4.06 16.37
CA LYS A 169 -2.41 4.39 15.11
C LYS A 169 -2.60 3.08 14.37
N VAL A 170 -3.85 2.72 14.14
CA VAL A 170 -4.20 1.75 13.10
C VAL A 170 -3.56 2.34 11.84
N ILE A 171 -2.62 1.59 11.25
CA ILE A 171 -1.97 1.99 10.01
C ILE A 171 -3.09 2.15 9.00
N SER A 172 -3.24 3.36 8.44
CA SER A 172 -4.22 3.58 7.37
C SER A 172 -3.75 2.91 6.10
N ASP A 173 -4.65 2.67 5.14
CA ASP A 173 -4.28 2.04 3.87
C ASP A 173 -3.21 2.86 3.13
N GLU A 174 -3.20 4.20 3.26
CA GLU A 174 -2.13 5.02 2.70
C GLU A 174 -0.78 4.81 3.41
N GLU A 175 -0.78 4.72 4.76
CA GLU A 175 0.44 4.42 5.52
C GLU A 175 0.95 2.99 5.22
N PHE A 176 0.04 2.02 4.98
CA PHE A 176 0.38 0.66 4.56
C PHE A 176 0.99 0.63 3.16
N MET A 177 0.39 1.35 2.21
CA MET A 177 0.90 1.43 0.84
C MET A 177 2.30 2.04 0.78
N ILE A 178 2.59 3.04 1.61
CA ILE A 178 3.96 3.59 1.72
C ILE A 178 4.98 2.50 2.10
N LEU A 179 4.63 1.60 3.03
CA LEU A 179 5.50 0.48 3.44
C LEU A 179 5.67 -0.56 2.32
N VAL A 180 4.59 -0.85 1.59
CA VAL A 180 4.62 -1.77 0.43
C VAL A 180 5.52 -1.19 -0.67
N GLU A 181 5.43 0.12 -0.93
CA GLU A 181 6.30 0.81 -1.90
C GLU A 181 7.77 0.78 -1.50
N GLU A 182 8.08 0.98 -0.22
CA GLU A 182 9.44 0.90 0.29
C GLU A 182 9.99 -0.53 0.13
N GLY A 183 9.20 -1.55 0.49
CA GLY A 183 9.55 -2.96 0.28
C GLY A 183 9.77 -3.33 -1.20
N ALA A 184 8.99 -2.74 -2.11
CA ALA A 184 9.17 -2.93 -3.56
C ALA A 184 10.46 -2.26 -4.07
N LYS A 185 10.79 -1.04 -3.60
CA LYS A 185 12.05 -0.35 -3.94
C LYS A 185 13.28 -1.09 -3.46
N GLU A 186 13.19 -1.74 -2.30
CA GLU A 186 14.26 -2.58 -1.74
C GLU A 186 14.35 -3.98 -2.40
N GLY A 187 13.41 -4.31 -3.30
CA GLY A 187 13.36 -5.60 -4.00
C GLY A 187 12.90 -6.77 -3.12
N VAL A 188 12.27 -6.48 -1.97
CA VAL A 188 11.68 -7.48 -1.07
C VAL A 188 10.31 -7.92 -1.58
N ILE A 189 9.58 -7.00 -2.21
CA ILE A 189 8.25 -7.22 -2.80
C ILE A 189 8.39 -7.09 -4.32
N ALA A 190 7.87 -8.05 -5.08
CA ALA A 190 7.87 -7.95 -6.54
C ALA A 190 6.87 -6.88 -7.00
N LYS A 191 7.08 -6.32 -8.20
CA LYS A 191 6.18 -5.29 -8.74
C LYS A 191 4.76 -5.82 -8.89
N GLU A 192 4.63 -7.06 -9.35
CA GLU A 192 3.35 -7.75 -9.54
C GLU A 192 2.62 -7.99 -8.21
N GLU A 193 3.37 -8.21 -7.12
CA GLU A 193 2.80 -8.35 -5.77
C GLU A 193 2.31 -7.01 -5.24
N LYS A 194 3.05 -5.91 -5.49
CA LYS A 194 2.58 -4.55 -5.19
C LYS A 194 1.28 -4.25 -5.91
N ASP A 195 1.23 -4.48 -7.23
CA ASP A 195 0.06 -4.17 -8.06
C ASP A 195 -1.18 -4.96 -7.60
N LEU A 196 -1.00 -6.20 -7.13
CA LEU A 196 -2.08 -6.99 -6.55
C LEU A 196 -2.58 -6.41 -5.23
N ILE A 197 -1.66 -5.98 -4.35
CA ILE A 197 -2.03 -5.36 -3.07
C ILE A 197 -2.84 -4.08 -3.32
N ASP A 198 -2.36 -3.23 -4.23
CA ASP A 198 -3.01 -1.97 -4.62
C ASP A 198 -4.45 -2.20 -5.08
N ARG A 199 -4.67 -3.07 -6.07
CA ARG A 199 -6.00 -3.41 -6.58
C ARG A 199 -6.91 -4.06 -5.54
N THR A 200 -6.33 -4.79 -4.58
CA THR A 200 -7.12 -5.42 -3.52
C THR A 200 -7.67 -4.39 -2.55
N LEU A 201 -6.92 -3.32 -2.27
CA LEU A 201 -7.39 -2.21 -1.44
C LEU A 201 -8.46 -1.40 -2.18
N ASP A 202 -8.24 -1.09 -3.47
CA ASP A 202 -9.23 -0.36 -4.28
C ASP A 202 -10.58 -1.09 -4.38
N LEU A 203 -10.56 -2.43 -4.38
CA LEU A 203 -11.77 -3.23 -4.50
C LEU A 203 -12.72 -3.15 -3.31
N ASP A 204 -12.22 -2.79 -2.13
CA ASP A 204 -13.04 -2.54 -0.94
C ASP A 204 -13.86 -1.25 -1.10
N GLU A 205 -13.42 -0.34 -1.98
CA GLU A 205 -14.05 0.97 -2.19
C GLU A 205 -14.81 1.09 -3.52
N SER A 206 -14.74 0.07 -4.39
CA SER A 206 -15.32 0.10 -5.74
C SER A 206 -16.76 -0.44 -5.81
N ASP A 207 -17.58 0.27 -6.58
CA ASP A 207 -18.95 -0.12 -6.91
C ASP A 207 -19.02 -1.08 -8.11
N VAL A 208 -20.03 -1.97 -8.12
CA VAL A 208 -20.33 -2.86 -9.26
C VAL A 208 -20.44 -2.12 -10.59
N LYS A 209 -20.92 -0.87 -10.57
CA LYS A 209 -21.03 0.00 -11.75
C LYS A 209 -19.70 0.20 -12.48
N GLU A 210 -18.58 0.14 -11.78
CA GLU A 210 -17.24 0.40 -12.34
C GLU A 210 -16.71 -0.77 -13.18
N ILE A 211 -17.14 -1.99 -12.87
CA ILE A 211 -16.67 -3.22 -13.53
C ILE A 211 -17.75 -3.90 -14.40
N MET A 212 -19.00 -3.43 -14.36
CA MET A 212 -20.07 -4.05 -15.12
C MET A 212 -19.90 -3.86 -16.63
N VAL A 213 -20.35 -4.85 -17.41
CA VAL A 213 -20.55 -4.69 -18.85
C VAL A 213 -21.83 -3.88 -19.07
N PRO A 214 -21.75 -2.67 -19.65
CA PRO A 214 -22.92 -1.80 -19.81
C PRO A 214 -23.98 -2.43 -20.70
N LYS A 215 -25.27 -2.14 -20.42
CA LYS A 215 -26.45 -2.68 -21.16
C LYS A 215 -26.29 -2.72 -22.68
N HIS A 216 -25.71 -1.69 -23.28
CA HIS A 216 -25.57 -1.56 -24.72
C HIS A 216 -24.53 -2.51 -25.33
N GLU A 217 -23.62 -3.04 -24.53
CA GLU A 217 -22.61 -4.05 -24.93
C GLU A 217 -23.06 -5.48 -24.61
N VAL A 218 -24.13 -5.64 -23.82
CA VAL A 218 -24.65 -6.94 -23.40
C VAL A 218 -25.16 -7.74 -24.58
N PHE A 219 -24.56 -8.92 -24.77
CA PHE A 219 -25.12 -9.94 -25.65
C PHE A 219 -26.21 -10.75 -24.93
N ALA A 220 -27.44 -10.66 -25.42
CA ALA A 220 -28.60 -11.37 -24.86
C ALA A 220 -29.46 -11.99 -25.98
N LEU A 221 -30.32 -12.96 -25.62
CA LEU A 221 -31.21 -13.65 -26.56
C LEU A 221 -32.69 -13.38 -26.25
N PRO A 222 -33.58 -13.27 -27.25
CA PRO A 222 -35.02 -13.22 -27.04
C PRO A 222 -35.56 -14.50 -26.39
N ALA A 223 -36.54 -14.37 -25.50
CA ALA A 223 -37.13 -15.49 -24.77
C ALA A 223 -37.85 -16.52 -25.65
N ASP A 224 -38.46 -16.06 -26.74
CA ASP A 224 -39.19 -16.85 -27.73
C ASP A 224 -38.30 -17.44 -28.83
N MET A 225 -37.01 -17.09 -28.85
CA MET A 225 -36.05 -17.65 -29.79
C MET A 225 -35.97 -19.17 -29.62
N LYS A 226 -36.01 -19.90 -30.74
CA LYS A 226 -35.89 -21.36 -30.72
C LYS A 226 -34.47 -21.79 -30.36
N VAL A 227 -34.34 -22.91 -29.65
CA VAL A 227 -33.03 -23.45 -29.25
C VAL A 227 -32.09 -23.65 -30.44
N LYS A 228 -32.58 -24.10 -31.60
CA LYS A 228 -31.76 -24.24 -32.81
C LYS A 228 -31.13 -22.93 -33.29
N ASP A 229 -31.86 -21.82 -33.19
CA ASP A 229 -31.43 -20.51 -33.66
C ASP A 229 -30.46 -19.90 -32.63
N ALA A 230 -30.77 -20.05 -31.35
CA ALA A 230 -29.86 -19.71 -30.25
C ALA A 230 -28.51 -20.43 -30.39
N LEU A 231 -28.50 -21.73 -30.71
CA LEU A 231 -27.27 -22.49 -30.94
C LEU A 231 -26.43 -21.93 -32.10
N ASN A 232 -27.06 -21.39 -33.15
CA ASN A 232 -26.34 -20.77 -34.26
C ASN A 232 -25.70 -19.44 -33.87
N GLU A 233 -26.36 -18.65 -33.03
CA GLU A 233 -25.81 -17.39 -32.49
C GLU A 233 -24.67 -17.65 -31.49
N ILE A 234 -24.85 -18.62 -30.58
CA ILE A 234 -23.86 -18.98 -29.56
C ILE A 234 -22.55 -19.46 -30.19
N LYS A 235 -22.62 -20.23 -31.29
CA LYS A 235 -21.43 -20.69 -32.02
C LYS A 235 -20.53 -19.54 -32.51
N LYS A 236 -21.11 -18.37 -32.77
CA LYS A 236 -20.36 -17.19 -33.26
C LYS A 236 -19.62 -16.46 -32.13
N ARG A 237 -20.20 -16.41 -30.93
CA ARG A 237 -19.72 -15.54 -29.83
C ARG A 237 -19.11 -16.27 -28.62
N ARG A 238 -19.26 -17.59 -28.52
CA ARG A 238 -18.60 -18.46 -27.50
C ARG A 238 -18.83 -18.09 -26.03
N PHE A 239 -19.92 -17.41 -25.68
CA PHE A 239 -20.27 -17.16 -24.28
C PHE A 239 -20.80 -18.41 -23.57
N SER A 240 -20.54 -18.52 -22.27
CA SER A 240 -21.01 -19.66 -21.44
C SER A 240 -22.35 -19.41 -20.76
N ARG A 241 -22.68 -18.14 -20.51
CA ARG A 241 -23.87 -17.68 -19.78
C ARG A 241 -24.41 -16.46 -20.50
N ILE A 242 -25.68 -16.49 -20.85
CA ILE A 242 -26.29 -15.47 -21.71
C ILE A 242 -27.63 -15.05 -21.10
N PRO A 243 -27.85 -13.75 -20.83
CA PRO A 243 -29.16 -13.25 -20.44
C PRO A 243 -30.21 -13.51 -21.51
N VAL A 244 -31.41 -13.88 -21.08
CA VAL A 244 -32.56 -14.09 -21.95
C VAL A 244 -33.64 -13.09 -21.59
N TYR A 245 -34.07 -12.30 -22.57
CA TYR A 245 -34.95 -11.15 -22.36
C TYR A 245 -36.32 -11.34 -23.00
N GLY A 246 -37.34 -10.71 -22.43
CA GLY A 246 -38.71 -10.72 -22.92
C GLY A 246 -38.96 -9.65 -23.97
N LYS A 247 -39.58 -8.54 -23.56
CA LYS A 247 -39.89 -7.42 -24.46
C LYS A 247 -38.65 -6.65 -24.92
N ASP A 248 -37.77 -6.39 -23.96
CA ASP A 248 -36.54 -5.62 -24.11
C ASP A 248 -35.54 -6.08 -23.03
N LEU A 249 -34.35 -5.49 -23.03
CA LEU A 249 -33.28 -5.82 -22.07
C LEU A 249 -33.62 -5.42 -20.62
N ASP A 250 -34.68 -4.65 -20.36
CA ASP A 250 -35.15 -4.37 -19.00
C ASP A 250 -36.04 -5.50 -18.46
N ASP A 251 -36.54 -6.37 -19.33
CA ASP A 251 -37.36 -7.52 -18.98
C ASP A 251 -36.56 -8.85 -19.04
N ILE A 252 -35.56 -9.01 -18.18
CA ILE A 252 -34.77 -10.25 -18.11
C ILE A 252 -35.57 -11.41 -17.50
N LYS A 253 -35.81 -12.45 -18.29
CA LYS A 253 -36.57 -13.65 -17.88
C LYS A 253 -35.71 -14.74 -17.25
N GLY A 254 -34.44 -14.81 -17.62
CA GLY A 254 -33.55 -15.86 -17.12
C GLY A 254 -32.14 -15.77 -17.66
N ILE A 255 -31.28 -16.67 -17.18
CA ILE A 255 -29.91 -16.83 -17.65
C ILE A 255 -29.79 -18.21 -18.30
N LEU A 256 -29.44 -18.23 -19.57
CA LEU A 256 -29.16 -19.45 -20.32
C LEU A 256 -27.71 -19.89 -20.09
N TYR A 257 -27.53 -21.06 -19.50
CA TYR A 257 -26.24 -21.74 -19.49
C TYR A 257 -26.12 -22.54 -20.77
N THR A 258 -25.13 -22.23 -21.61
CA THR A 258 -24.98 -22.89 -22.93
C THR A 258 -24.83 -24.40 -22.82
N ARG A 259 -24.29 -24.89 -21.69
CA ARG A 259 -24.23 -26.33 -21.40
C ARG A 259 -25.59 -27.04 -21.46
N LYS A 260 -26.68 -26.35 -21.09
CA LYS A 260 -28.03 -26.94 -20.98
C LYS A 260 -28.70 -27.21 -22.32
N ILE A 261 -28.20 -26.61 -23.39
CA ILE A 261 -28.73 -26.74 -24.74
C ILE A 261 -27.72 -27.40 -25.69
N ILE A 262 -26.72 -28.11 -25.15
CA ILE A 262 -25.78 -28.87 -25.98
C ILE A 262 -26.57 -29.97 -26.72
N PRO A 263 -26.43 -30.12 -28.06
CA PRO A 263 -27.22 -31.04 -28.86
C PRO A 263 -27.28 -32.48 -28.35
N ILE A 264 -26.20 -32.99 -27.73
CA ILE A 264 -26.15 -34.37 -27.20
C ILE A 264 -27.09 -34.61 -26.01
N GLN A 265 -27.58 -33.54 -25.37
CA GLN A 265 -28.50 -33.59 -24.22
C GLN A 265 -29.95 -33.29 -24.62
N LEU A 266 -30.20 -32.94 -25.89
CA LEU A 266 -31.50 -32.50 -26.39
C LEU A 266 -32.18 -33.60 -27.21
N LYS A 267 -33.51 -33.67 -27.12
CA LYS A 267 -34.34 -34.43 -28.06
C LYS A 267 -34.63 -33.57 -29.29
N ASP A 268 -35.03 -34.19 -30.40
CA ASP A 268 -35.38 -33.46 -31.64
C ASP A 268 -36.46 -32.38 -31.42
N GLU A 269 -37.42 -32.65 -30.52
CA GLU A 269 -38.47 -31.70 -30.14
C GLU A 269 -37.94 -30.48 -29.38
N ASP A 270 -36.84 -30.61 -28.64
CA ASP A 270 -36.29 -29.53 -27.83
C ASP A 270 -35.66 -28.41 -28.68
N PHE A 271 -35.25 -28.72 -29.91
CA PHE A 271 -34.69 -27.72 -30.84
C PHE A 271 -35.71 -26.67 -31.29
N GLU A 272 -37.00 -27.02 -31.29
CA GLU A 272 -38.09 -26.14 -31.68
C GLU A 272 -38.72 -25.39 -30.50
N ARG A 273 -38.34 -25.73 -29.26
CA ARG A 273 -38.85 -25.08 -28.04
C ARG A 273 -38.19 -23.71 -27.82
N PRO A 274 -38.88 -22.77 -27.15
CA PRO A 274 -38.33 -21.49 -26.74
C PRO A 274 -37.14 -21.64 -25.78
N VAL A 275 -36.11 -20.81 -25.96
CA VAL A 275 -34.88 -20.88 -25.14
C VAL A 275 -35.13 -20.58 -23.67
N VAL A 276 -36.16 -19.78 -23.36
CA VAL A 276 -36.53 -19.41 -21.98
C VAL A 276 -36.83 -20.63 -21.11
N GLU A 277 -37.33 -21.72 -21.69
CA GLU A 277 -37.64 -22.97 -20.97
C GLU A 277 -36.39 -23.70 -20.44
N PHE A 278 -35.21 -23.32 -20.92
CA PHE A 278 -33.91 -23.90 -20.53
C PHE A 278 -33.08 -22.95 -19.65
N THR A 279 -33.66 -21.85 -19.18
CA THR A 279 -32.97 -20.84 -18.37
C THR A 279 -33.03 -21.13 -16.86
N ASP A 280 -32.07 -20.61 -16.12
CA ASP A 280 -32.17 -20.48 -14.65
C ASP A 280 -32.69 -19.09 -14.26
N LYS A 281 -33.23 -18.99 -13.05
CA LYS A 281 -33.67 -17.70 -12.49
C LYS A 281 -32.52 -16.68 -12.49
N PRO A 282 -32.78 -15.44 -12.94
CA PRO A 282 -31.79 -14.38 -12.92
C PRO A 282 -31.41 -14.02 -11.48
N PHE A 283 -30.18 -13.54 -11.31
CA PHE A 283 -29.67 -13.03 -10.05
C PHE A 283 -29.44 -11.53 -10.22
N PHE A 284 -30.21 -10.71 -9.52
CA PHE A 284 -30.19 -9.25 -9.65
C PHE A 284 -29.43 -8.61 -8.50
N VAL A 285 -28.66 -7.56 -8.80
CA VAL A 285 -27.90 -6.78 -7.84
C VAL A 285 -27.95 -5.28 -8.23
N PRO A 286 -27.95 -4.35 -7.27
CA PRO A 286 -27.94 -2.92 -7.57
C PRO A 286 -26.58 -2.45 -8.09
N GLU A 287 -26.54 -1.36 -8.86
CA GLU A 287 -25.29 -0.83 -9.43
C GLU A 287 -24.30 -0.27 -8.40
N PHE A 288 -24.78 0.18 -7.24
CA PHE A 288 -24.00 0.71 -6.11
C PHE A 288 -23.73 -0.33 -5.02
N LYS A 289 -23.73 -1.63 -5.37
CA LYS A 289 -23.28 -2.67 -4.44
C LYS A 289 -21.76 -2.69 -4.48
N GLU A 290 -21.12 -2.82 -3.32
CA GLU A 290 -19.67 -3.03 -3.21
C GLU A 290 -19.27 -4.38 -3.85
N ILE A 291 -18.12 -4.40 -4.52
CA ILE A 291 -17.68 -5.54 -5.32
C ILE A 291 -17.29 -6.74 -4.45
N ASP A 292 -16.62 -6.52 -3.32
CA ASP A 292 -16.25 -7.55 -2.34
C ASP A 292 -17.49 -8.29 -1.81
N ASP A 293 -18.54 -7.53 -1.54
CA ASP A 293 -19.81 -7.94 -1.01
C ASP A 293 -20.61 -8.73 -2.07
N LEU A 294 -20.50 -8.31 -3.34
CA LEU A 294 -20.99 -9.07 -4.49
C LEU A 294 -20.23 -10.38 -4.68
N LEU A 295 -18.89 -10.37 -4.56
CA LEU A 295 -18.04 -11.54 -4.72
C LEU A 295 -18.41 -12.62 -3.70
N GLU A 296 -18.55 -12.25 -2.42
CA GLU A 296 -18.95 -13.17 -1.36
C GLU A 296 -20.35 -13.75 -1.65
N GLU A 297 -21.29 -12.91 -2.06
CA GLU A 297 -22.66 -13.32 -2.37
C GLU A 297 -22.71 -14.28 -3.57
N MET A 298 -21.95 -14.00 -4.63
CA MET A 298 -21.83 -14.84 -5.83
C MET A 298 -21.21 -16.19 -5.51
N GLN A 299 -20.14 -16.23 -4.70
CA GLN A 299 -19.52 -17.47 -4.22
C GLN A 299 -20.49 -18.30 -3.38
N ARG A 300 -21.16 -17.68 -2.40
CA ARG A 300 -22.13 -18.33 -1.51
C ARG A 300 -23.31 -18.91 -2.26
N LYS A 301 -23.88 -18.16 -3.23
CA LYS A 301 -25.02 -18.59 -4.06
C LYS A 301 -24.59 -19.44 -5.27
N LYS A 302 -23.28 -19.63 -5.50
CA LYS A 302 -22.70 -20.31 -6.66
C LYS A 302 -23.17 -19.72 -8.00
N LYS A 303 -23.36 -18.40 -8.03
CA LYS A 303 -23.73 -17.62 -9.23
C LYS A 303 -22.45 -17.05 -9.85
N HIS A 304 -22.41 -17.01 -11.18
CA HIS A 304 -21.23 -16.56 -11.94
C HIS A 304 -21.56 -15.41 -12.90
N LEU A 305 -22.84 -15.02 -12.96
CA LEU A 305 -23.33 -13.88 -13.72
C LEU A 305 -24.48 -13.28 -12.92
N ALA A 306 -24.44 -11.96 -12.73
CA ALA A 306 -25.49 -11.16 -12.14
C ALA A 306 -25.98 -10.13 -13.14
N ILE A 307 -27.25 -9.77 -13.06
CA ILE A 307 -27.87 -8.68 -13.80
C ILE A 307 -27.84 -7.46 -12.89
N VAL A 308 -27.22 -6.38 -13.36
CA VAL A 308 -27.10 -5.14 -12.61
C VAL A 308 -28.32 -4.27 -12.91
N VAL A 309 -28.96 -3.73 -11.87
CA VAL A 309 -30.14 -2.88 -11.98
C VAL A 309 -29.89 -1.47 -11.45
N ASP A 310 -30.52 -0.49 -12.10
CA ASP A 310 -30.54 0.90 -11.66
C ASP A 310 -31.60 1.15 -10.57
N GLU A 311 -31.67 2.39 -10.09
CA GLU A 311 -32.64 2.84 -9.07
C GLU A 311 -34.11 2.71 -9.50
N TYR A 312 -34.36 2.65 -10.81
CA TYR A 312 -35.69 2.53 -11.40
C TYR A 312 -36.06 1.06 -11.67
N GLY A 313 -35.15 0.13 -11.39
CA GLY A 313 -35.31 -1.31 -11.62
C GLY A 313 -35.07 -1.72 -13.08
N ASN A 314 -34.51 -0.85 -13.92
CA ASN A 314 -34.11 -1.18 -15.28
C ASN A 314 -32.75 -1.89 -15.27
N THR A 315 -32.45 -2.64 -16.33
CA THR A 315 -31.15 -3.29 -16.45
C THR A 315 -30.08 -2.26 -16.80
N ALA A 316 -29.12 -2.04 -15.91
CA ALA A 316 -27.95 -1.20 -16.15
C ALA A 316 -26.85 -1.95 -16.92
N GLY A 317 -26.72 -3.26 -16.68
CA GLY A 317 -25.67 -4.09 -17.27
C GLY A 317 -25.65 -5.51 -16.73
N ILE A 318 -24.51 -6.18 -16.91
CA ILE A 318 -24.22 -7.48 -16.29
C ILE A 318 -22.83 -7.45 -15.67
N VAL A 319 -22.62 -8.29 -14.66
CA VAL A 319 -21.29 -8.49 -14.07
C VAL A 319 -21.07 -9.99 -13.88
N THR A 320 -19.86 -10.46 -14.18
CA THR A 320 -19.48 -11.86 -14.02
C THR A 320 -18.43 -12.03 -12.93
N LEU A 321 -18.30 -13.26 -12.44
CA LEU A 321 -17.23 -13.59 -11.50
C LEU A 321 -15.85 -13.37 -12.12
N ASP A 322 -15.73 -13.59 -13.44
CA ASP A 322 -14.48 -13.42 -14.16
C ASP A 322 -14.09 -11.93 -14.24
N ASP A 323 -15.07 -11.02 -14.36
CA ASP A 323 -14.83 -9.57 -14.33
C ASP A 323 -14.28 -9.11 -12.96
N ILE A 324 -14.87 -9.60 -11.86
CA ILE A 324 -14.40 -9.33 -10.49
C ILE A 324 -12.99 -9.90 -10.24
N LEU A 325 -12.70 -11.10 -10.75
CA LEU A 325 -11.36 -11.68 -10.61
C LEU A 325 -10.33 -10.94 -11.47
N SER A 326 -10.73 -10.41 -12.62
CA SER A 326 -9.87 -9.63 -13.49
C SER A 326 -9.53 -8.26 -12.89
N SER A 327 -10.44 -7.65 -12.12
CA SER A 327 -10.11 -6.42 -11.39
C SER A 327 -9.12 -6.67 -10.24
N LEU A 328 -9.16 -7.85 -9.60
CA LEU A 328 -8.17 -8.25 -8.57
C LEU A 328 -6.80 -8.57 -9.16
N ILE A 329 -6.76 -9.46 -10.16
CA ILE A 329 -5.52 -10.08 -10.64
C ILE A 329 -4.89 -9.27 -11.78
N GLY A 330 -5.68 -8.39 -12.41
CA GLY A 330 -5.36 -7.78 -13.70
C GLY A 330 -5.82 -8.66 -14.87
N GLU A 331 -5.65 -8.16 -16.10
CA GLU A 331 -5.98 -8.92 -17.30
C GLU A 331 -5.19 -10.24 -17.32
N ILE A 332 -5.86 -11.36 -17.04
CA ILE A 332 -5.33 -12.68 -17.34
C ILE A 332 -5.52 -12.84 -18.85
N PRO A 333 -4.45 -12.97 -19.64
CA PRO A 333 -4.59 -13.21 -21.06
C PRO A 333 -5.41 -14.49 -21.24
N ASP A 334 -6.59 -14.37 -21.85
CA ASP A 334 -7.36 -15.55 -22.22
C ASP A 334 -6.48 -16.36 -23.18
N GLU A 335 -6.18 -17.61 -22.87
CA GLU A 335 -5.39 -18.52 -23.72
C GLU A 335 -5.97 -18.65 -25.15
N ARG A 336 -7.20 -18.14 -25.36
CA ARG A 336 -7.95 -18.12 -26.61
C ARG A 336 -7.84 -16.81 -27.38
N GLN A 337 -7.28 -15.76 -26.80
CA GLN A 337 -6.92 -14.54 -27.51
C GLN A 337 -5.53 -14.75 -28.13
N THR A 338 -5.48 -14.91 -29.46
CA THR A 338 -4.21 -14.89 -30.18
C THR A 338 -3.50 -13.58 -29.87
N GLU A 339 -2.34 -13.63 -29.22
CA GLU A 339 -1.48 -12.46 -28.97
C GLU A 339 -1.31 -11.65 -30.26
N GLU A 340 -1.94 -10.47 -30.34
CA GLU A 340 -1.54 -9.46 -31.31
C GLU A 340 -0.22 -8.89 -30.80
N LYS A 341 0.90 -9.48 -31.22
CA LYS A 341 2.25 -9.04 -30.84
C LYS A 341 2.40 -7.53 -31.04
N ASP A 342 2.90 -6.84 -30.02
CA ASP A 342 3.13 -5.40 -30.05
C ASP A 342 4.00 -4.97 -31.24
N PHE A 343 5.02 -5.76 -31.53
CA PHE A 343 5.89 -5.61 -32.68
C PHE A 343 6.09 -6.95 -33.39
N GLU A 344 5.57 -7.08 -34.61
CA GLU A 344 5.80 -8.23 -35.48
C GLU A 344 6.68 -7.80 -36.67
N LYS A 345 7.90 -8.33 -36.73
CA LYS A 345 8.80 -8.06 -37.86
C LYS A 345 8.28 -8.76 -39.13
N ILE A 346 7.89 -7.97 -40.14
CA ILE A 346 7.46 -8.48 -41.44
C ILE A 346 8.68 -8.74 -42.32
N GLU A 347 9.54 -7.72 -42.48
CA GLU A 347 10.72 -7.74 -43.35
C GLU A 347 11.84 -6.86 -42.77
N ASN A 348 13.01 -6.80 -43.43
CA ASN A 348 14.09 -5.91 -43.01
C ASN A 348 13.60 -4.45 -43.02
N LYS A 349 13.73 -3.76 -41.87
CA LYS A 349 13.24 -2.39 -41.62
C LYS A 349 11.71 -2.21 -41.68
N LYS A 350 10.91 -3.29 -41.69
CA LYS A 350 9.44 -3.23 -41.77
C LYS A 350 8.79 -4.04 -40.67
N TYR A 351 7.98 -3.38 -39.86
CA TYR A 351 7.31 -3.96 -38.69
C TYR A 351 5.81 -3.73 -38.78
N ARG A 352 5.02 -4.69 -38.32
CA ARG A 352 3.63 -4.52 -37.95
C ARG A 352 3.58 -4.19 -36.47
N VAL A 353 2.83 -3.16 -36.12
CA VAL A 353 2.76 -2.62 -34.76
C VAL A 353 1.31 -2.55 -34.31
N ASN A 354 1.06 -3.02 -33.09
CA ASN A 354 -0.24 -2.89 -32.44
C ASN A 354 -0.50 -1.39 -32.13
N PRO A 355 -1.63 -0.81 -32.58
CA PRO A 355 -1.91 0.61 -32.35
C PRO A 355 -2.06 1.00 -30.87
N SER A 356 -2.24 0.02 -29.98
CA SER A 356 -2.41 0.24 -28.54
C SER A 356 -1.07 0.34 -27.78
N VAL A 357 0.06 0.05 -28.43
CA VAL A 357 1.40 0.23 -27.87
C VAL A 357 1.57 1.68 -27.42
N SER A 358 2.16 1.87 -26.23
CA SER A 358 2.47 3.20 -25.70
C SER A 358 3.47 3.92 -26.61
N ILE A 359 3.43 5.26 -26.66
CA ILE A 359 4.44 6.01 -27.43
C ILE A 359 5.85 5.78 -26.86
N GLU A 360 5.98 5.61 -25.54
CA GLU A 360 7.25 5.36 -24.87
C GLU A 360 7.88 4.03 -25.31
N ASP A 361 7.12 2.92 -25.25
CA ASP A 361 7.61 1.60 -25.69
C ASP A 361 7.92 1.58 -27.20
N PHE A 362 7.14 2.32 -27.99
CA PHE A 362 7.40 2.50 -29.42
C PHE A 362 8.72 3.22 -29.68
N LYS A 363 9.02 4.29 -28.93
CA LYS A 363 10.28 5.03 -29.04
C LYS A 363 11.47 4.17 -28.64
N ASP A 364 11.37 3.44 -27.54
CA ASP A 364 12.42 2.55 -27.07
C ASP A 364 12.73 1.46 -28.10
N PHE A 365 11.68 0.87 -28.71
CA PHE A 365 11.86 -0.16 -29.73
C PHE A 365 12.56 0.36 -31.00
N PHE A 366 12.26 1.59 -31.42
CA PHE A 366 12.84 2.18 -32.63
C PHE A 366 14.12 3.01 -32.36
N GLY A 367 14.46 3.28 -31.09
CA GLY A 367 15.60 4.07 -30.65
C GLY A 367 15.44 5.56 -30.97
N ILE A 368 14.33 6.16 -30.53
CA ILE A 368 13.98 7.57 -30.76
C ILE A 368 14.04 8.33 -29.43
N ASP A 369 15.02 9.22 -29.28
CA ASP A 369 15.27 9.96 -28.03
C ASP A 369 14.61 11.35 -27.97
N GLU A 370 14.05 11.84 -29.08
CA GLU A 370 13.49 13.20 -29.17
C GLU A 370 12.01 13.26 -28.75
N ILE A 371 11.65 14.34 -28.04
CA ILE A 371 10.28 14.69 -27.67
C ILE A 371 9.81 15.80 -28.60
N THR A 372 8.82 15.51 -29.45
CA THR A 372 8.21 16.47 -30.37
C THR A 372 6.90 17.05 -29.80
N GLU A 373 6.56 18.31 -30.15
CA GLU A 373 5.28 18.96 -29.74
C GLU A 373 4.02 18.17 -30.21
N GLU A 374 4.20 17.29 -31.20
CA GLU A 374 3.20 16.40 -31.77
C GLU A 374 2.80 15.26 -30.80
N GLU A 375 3.57 15.04 -29.74
CA GLU A 375 3.37 13.98 -28.73
C GLU A 375 2.54 14.45 -27.52
N LYS A 376 2.36 15.77 -27.36
CA LYS A 376 1.58 16.29 -26.23
C LYS A 376 0.15 15.77 -26.31
N ASP A 377 -0.31 15.18 -25.20
CA ASP A 377 -1.66 14.65 -25.02
C ASP A 377 -1.97 13.39 -25.85
N VAL A 378 -0.98 12.55 -26.14
CA VAL A 378 -1.17 11.27 -26.84
C VAL A 378 -0.45 10.12 -26.14
N ASP A 379 -1.19 9.08 -25.77
CA ASP A 379 -0.63 7.95 -25.01
C ASP A 379 -0.19 6.77 -25.90
N THR A 380 -0.76 6.62 -27.10
CA THR A 380 -0.58 5.42 -27.96
C THR A 380 -0.15 5.73 -29.39
N VAL A 381 0.48 4.76 -30.06
CA VAL A 381 0.88 4.86 -31.48
C VAL A 381 -0.31 5.12 -32.40
N GLY A 382 -1.47 4.52 -32.11
CA GLY A 382 -2.71 4.78 -32.83
C GLY A 382 -3.18 6.22 -32.68
N GLY A 383 -3.10 6.78 -31.46
CA GLY A 383 -3.37 8.19 -31.20
C GLY A 383 -2.42 9.11 -31.95
N LEU A 384 -1.13 8.74 -32.04
CA LEU A 384 -0.11 9.52 -32.75
C LEU A 384 -0.44 9.63 -34.24
N VAL A 385 -0.78 8.52 -34.88
CA VAL A 385 -1.19 8.51 -36.30
C VAL A 385 -2.44 9.33 -36.53
N MET A 386 -3.43 9.28 -35.62
CA MET A 386 -4.64 10.09 -35.72
C MET A 386 -4.35 11.59 -35.59
N ARG A 387 -3.47 11.96 -34.66
CA ARG A 387 -3.05 13.35 -34.44
C ARG A 387 -2.29 13.92 -35.64
N LEU A 388 -1.36 13.14 -36.20
CA LEU A 388 -0.59 13.55 -37.39
C LEU A 388 -1.45 13.66 -38.65
N LEU A 389 -2.53 12.86 -38.77
CA LEU A 389 -3.45 12.93 -39.91
C LEU A 389 -4.49 14.05 -39.78
N ASP A 390 -4.77 14.54 -38.56
CA ASP A 390 -5.81 15.52 -38.22
C ASP A 390 -7.21 15.15 -38.78
N ARG A 391 -7.49 13.85 -38.88
CA ARG A 391 -8.78 13.28 -39.32
C ARG A 391 -8.89 11.81 -38.93
N ILE A 392 -10.11 11.25 -39.04
CA ILE A 392 -10.30 9.79 -38.92
C ILE A 392 -9.50 9.09 -40.04
N PRO A 393 -8.56 8.18 -39.69
CA PRO A 393 -7.73 7.48 -40.67
C PRO A 393 -8.54 6.53 -41.54
N LYS A 394 -8.03 6.27 -42.74
CA LYS A 394 -8.51 5.22 -43.63
C LYS A 394 -7.40 4.21 -43.87
N LYS A 395 -7.80 2.96 -44.16
CA LYS A 395 -6.83 1.93 -44.57
C LYS A 395 -6.00 2.44 -45.75
N GLY A 396 -4.68 2.40 -45.58
CA GLY A 396 -3.70 2.87 -46.57
C GLY A 396 -3.18 4.29 -46.35
N ASP A 397 -3.79 5.08 -45.46
CA ASP A 397 -3.24 6.38 -45.06
C ASP A 397 -1.84 6.20 -44.43
N SER A 398 -0.95 7.16 -44.66
CA SER A 398 0.42 7.12 -44.14
C SER A 398 0.88 8.49 -43.64
N VAL A 399 1.66 8.49 -42.58
CA VAL A 399 2.32 9.67 -42.01
C VAL A 399 3.81 9.40 -41.81
N GLU A 400 4.60 10.46 -41.78
CA GLU A 400 6.03 10.40 -41.49
C GLU A 400 6.28 11.08 -40.14
N TRP A 401 7.04 10.40 -39.28
CA TRP A 401 7.37 10.89 -37.95
C TRP A 401 8.73 10.32 -37.54
N ASN A 402 9.68 11.19 -37.16
CA ASN A 402 11.03 10.83 -36.72
C ASN A 402 11.77 9.83 -37.65
N GLY A 403 11.64 10.01 -38.98
CA GLY A 403 12.28 9.15 -39.98
C GLY A 403 11.64 7.76 -40.15
N LEU A 404 10.46 7.56 -39.55
CA LEU A 404 9.61 6.39 -39.75
C LEU A 404 8.40 6.75 -40.60
N ARG A 405 8.03 5.86 -41.53
CA ARG A 405 6.76 5.91 -42.25
C ARG A 405 5.77 4.97 -41.59
N LEU A 406 4.72 5.54 -40.98
CA LEU A 406 3.65 4.80 -40.33
C LEU A 406 2.45 4.73 -41.28
N LYS A 407 2.04 3.52 -41.67
CA LYS A 407 0.96 3.25 -42.62
C LYS A 407 -0.15 2.43 -41.98
N VAL A 408 -1.39 2.89 -42.09
CA VAL A 408 -2.56 2.18 -41.59
C VAL A 408 -2.81 0.92 -42.42
N GLU A 409 -2.62 -0.26 -41.83
CA GLU A 409 -2.82 -1.55 -42.51
C GLU A 409 -4.28 -2.02 -42.42
N ARG A 410 -4.90 -1.87 -41.23
CA ARG A 410 -6.26 -2.35 -40.97
C ARG A 410 -7.03 -1.36 -40.08
N MET A 411 -8.30 -1.19 -40.41
CA MET A 411 -9.28 -0.42 -39.63
C MET A 411 -10.41 -1.36 -39.18
N GLU A 412 -10.98 -1.09 -38.02
CA GLU A 412 -12.26 -1.66 -37.55
C GLU A 412 -13.14 -0.51 -37.06
N GLY A 413 -14.21 -0.20 -37.80
CA GLY A 413 -14.97 1.03 -37.60
C GLY A 413 -14.06 2.27 -37.76
N ASN A 414 -13.99 3.09 -36.71
CA ASN A 414 -13.15 4.28 -36.65
C ASN A 414 -11.80 4.04 -35.94
N ARG A 415 -11.50 2.81 -35.49
CA ARG A 415 -10.28 2.47 -34.75
C ARG A 415 -9.25 1.82 -35.67
N ILE A 416 -7.99 2.22 -35.53
CA ILE A 416 -6.87 1.54 -36.19
C ILE A 416 -6.64 0.20 -35.50
N LYS A 417 -6.52 -0.88 -36.26
CA LYS A 417 -6.25 -2.25 -35.76
C LYS A 417 -4.83 -2.72 -36.00
N SER A 418 -4.15 -2.17 -37.01
CA SER A 418 -2.76 -2.50 -37.30
C SER A 418 -2.09 -1.38 -38.08
N ILE A 419 -0.84 -1.09 -37.73
CA ILE A 419 0.02 -0.10 -38.40
C ILE A 419 1.26 -0.80 -38.92
N ILE A 420 1.60 -0.57 -40.18
CA ILE A 420 2.90 -0.94 -40.76
C ILE A 420 3.85 0.23 -40.56
N VAL A 421 5.00 -0.02 -39.94
CA VAL A 421 6.06 0.95 -39.73
C VAL A 421 7.27 0.55 -40.56
N GLU A 422 7.72 1.46 -41.42
CA GLU A 422 8.90 1.31 -42.26
C GLU A 422 9.95 2.36 -41.89
N ARG A 423 11.19 1.93 -41.63
CA ARG A 423 12.34 2.82 -41.41
C ARG A 423 12.96 3.12 -42.77
N GLU A 424 13.10 4.39 -43.15
CA GLU A 424 13.79 4.75 -44.41
C GLU A 424 15.27 4.29 -44.41
#